data_AF-A0A495LNP8-F1
#
_entry.id   AF-A0A495LNP8-F1
#
_cell.length_a   1.000
_cell.length_b   1.000
_cell.length_c   1.000
_cell.angle_alpha   90.00
_cell.angle_beta   90.00
_cell.angle_gamma   90.00
#
_symmetry.space_group_name_H-M   'P 1'
#
loop_
_entity.id
_entity.type
_entity.pdbx_description
1 polymer ?
#
loop_
_entity_poly.entity_id
_entity_poly.type
_entity_poly.pdbx_seq_one_letter_code
_entity_poly.pdbx_strand_id
1 'polypeptide(L)'
;MNDFFATLYDGFHPLDLFYIENFSDDMYNSGIFSIIGVIMLSTSLILMASYYYFISNYNGFFKKRFWLIWILVIGLVNFISAYYYSVIAMEDFYSTSSDGSPYTTEHINFSMVNLLWSVIFSFLFSIVLKFKSVQASKTPF
;
A
#
# COMPACT_ATOMS: atom_id res chain seq x y z
N MET A 1 -11.17 -8.77 -9.97
CA MET A 1 -10.28 -7.70 -9.45
C MET A 1 -9.62 -8.13 -8.15
N ASN A 2 -10.36 -8.82 -7.27
CA ASN A 2 -9.79 -9.41 -6.06
C ASN A 2 -8.63 -10.37 -6.35
N ASP A 3 -8.74 -11.22 -7.38
CA ASP A 3 -7.68 -12.19 -7.75
C ASP A 3 -6.34 -11.52 -8.05
N PHE A 4 -6.36 -10.38 -8.75
CA PHE A 4 -5.15 -9.63 -9.07
C PHE A 4 -4.47 -9.11 -7.81
N PHE A 5 -5.25 -8.52 -6.90
CA PHE A 5 -4.71 -7.97 -5.66
C PHE A 5 -4.32 -9.07 -4.67
N ALA A 6 -5.08 -10.16 -4.58
CA ALA A 6 -4.73 -11.33 -3.79
C ALA A 6 -3.39 -11.92 -4.26
N THR A 7 -3.21 -12.13 -5.56
CA THR A 7 -1.92 -12.57 -6.14
C THR A 7 -0.79 -11.58 -5.82
N LEU A 8 -1.08 -10.28 -5.79
CA LEU A 8 -0.10 -9.26 -5.45
C LEU A 8 0.29 -9.30 -3.96
N TYR A 9 -0.69 -9.48 -3.07
CA TYR A 9 -0.47 -9.49 -1.62
C TYR A 9 0.09 -10.81 -1.11
N ASP A 10 -0.47 -11.95 -1.51
CA ASP A 10 -0.02 -13.29 -1.07
C ASP A 10 1.27 -13.72 -1.78
N GLY A 11 1.54 -13.13 -2.95
CA GLY A 11 2.69 -13.43 -3.79
C GLY A 11 2.32 -14.24 -5.03
N PHE A 12 3.26 -14.28 -5.99
CA PHE A 12 3.05 -15.02 -7.22
C PHE A 12 3.30 -16.51 -7.01
N HIS A 13 2.29 -17.32 -7.30
CA HIS A 13 2.41 -18.77 -7.33
C HIS A 13 3.58 -19.18 -8.26
N PRO A 14 4.48 -20.09 -7.83
CA PRO A 14 4.35 -21.01 -6.69
C PRO A 14 5.04 -20.56 -5.38
N LEU A 15 5.49 -19.30 -5.29
CA LEU A 15 6.33 -18.87 -4.16
C LEU A 15 5.52 -18.48 -2.92
N ASP A 16 4.28 -18.00 -3.09
CA ASP A 16 3.29 -17.67 -2.03
C ASP A 16 3.93 -17.04 -0.77
N LEU A 17 4.86 -16.10 -1.00
CA LEU A 17 5.82 -15.62 -0.01
C LEU A 17 5.19 -14.96 1.22
N PHE A 18 3.97 -14.46 1.06
CA PHE A 18 3.26 -13.68 2.08
C PHE A 18 1.88 -14.26 2.38
N TYR A 19 1.55 -15.42 1.83
CA TYR A 19 0.32 -16.13 2.12
C TYR A 19 0.27 -16.52 3.60
N ILE A 20 -0.82 -16.19 4.28
CA ILE A 20 -1.08 -16.57 5.66
C ILE A 20 -2.28 -17.49 5.66
N GLU A 21 -2.07 -18.74 6.07
CA GLU A 21 -3.13 -19.76 6.09
C GLU A 21 -4.35 -19.30 6.89
N ASN A 22 -5.55 -19.56 6.36
CA ASN A 22 -6.86 -19.09 6.86
C ASN A 22 -7.08 -17.58 6.72
N PHE A 23 -6.11 -16.74 7.13
CA PHE A 23 -6.26 -15.28 7.05
C PHE A 23 -6.38 -14.78 5.61
N SER A 24 -5.49 -15.23 4.71
CA SER A 24 -5.51 -14.86 3.30
C SER A 24 -6.78 -15.37 2.61
N ASP A 25 -7.25 -16.57 2.97
CA ASP A 25 -8.50 -17.13 2.44
C ASP A 25 -9.72 -16.31 2.87
N ASP A 26 -9.80 -15.92 4.15
CA ASP A 26 -10.91 -15.12 4.68
C ASP A 26 -10.89 -13.68 4.13
N MET A 27 -9.68 -13.11 3.98
CA MET A 27 -9.50 -11.84 3.28
C MET A 27 -9.88 -11.92 1.80
N TYR A 28 -9.64 -13.05 1.15
CA TYR A 28 -10.07 -13.28 -0.22
C TYR A 28 -11.60 -13.37 -0.30
N ASN A 29 -12.21 -14.17 0.58
CA ASN A 29 -13.65 -14.40 0.61
C ASN A 29 -14.45 -13.15 0.98
N SER A 30 -13.88 -12.27 1.82
CA SER A 30 -14.48 -10.95 2.13
C SER A 30 -14.34 -9.93 1.00
N GLY A 31 -13.54 -10.20 -0.05
CA GLY A 31 -13.33 -9.30 -1.18
C GLY A 31 -12.46 -8.06 -0.87
N ILE A 32 -11.85 -8.00 0.32
CA ILE A 32 -11.21 -6.79 0.84
C ILE A 32 -9.86 -6.48 0.16
N PHE A 33 -9.15 -7.48 -0.40
CA PHE A 33 -7.89 -7.24 -1.13
C PHE A 33 -8.06 -6.22 -2.25
N SER A 34 -9.20 -6.28 -2.97
CA SER A 34 -9.49 -5.34 -4.04
C SER A 34 -9.62 -3.89 -3.56
N ILE A 35 -10.26 -3.68 -2.42
CA ILE A 35 -10.47 -2.35 -1.82
C ILE A 35 -9.13 -1.81 -1.33
N ILE A 36 -8.38 -2.60 -0.57
CA ILE A 36 -7.08 -2.18 -0.01
C ILE A 36 -6.07 -1.90 -1.13
N GLY A 37 -6.04 -2.75 -2.16
CA GLY A 37 -5.18 -2.58 -3.32
C GLY A 37 -5.47 -1.31 -4.13
N VAL A 38 -6.76 -0.99 -4.35
CA VAL A 38 -7.15 0.26 -5.04
C VAL A 38 -6.79 1.47 -4.19
N ILE A 39 -7.02 1.43 -2.88
CA ILE A 39 -6.61 2.49 -1.96
C ILE A 39 -5.10 2.68 -2.04
N MET A 40 -4.32 1.60 -1.96
CA MET A 40 -2.87 1.64 -2.04
C MET A 40 -2.37 2.31 -3.33
N LEU A 41 -2.89 1.91 -4.49
CA LEU A 41 -2.49 2.50 -5.76
C LEU A 41 -2.90 3.97 -5.85
N SER A 42 -4.12 4.30 -5.43
CA SER A 42 -4.66 5.65 -5.53
C SER A 42 -3.95 6.63 -4.60
N THR A 43 -3.74 6.25 -3.34
CA THR A 43 -3.02 7.08 -2.35
C THR A 43 -1.56 7.28 -2.76
N SER A 44 -0.88 6.21 -3.21
CA SER A 44 0.50 6.29 -3.68
C SER A 44 0.63 7.21 -4.88
N LEU A 45 -0.28 7.11 -5.86
CA LEU A 45 -0.28 7.98 -7.03
C LEU A 45 -0.57 9.44 -6.67
N ILE A 46 -1.62 9.70 -5.88
CA ILE A 46 -2.05 11.05 -5.51
C ILE A 46 -0.97 11.75 -4.68
N LEU A 47 -0.43 11.08 -3.66
CA LEU A 47 0.61 11.66 -2.81
C LEU A 47 1.94 11.81 -3.55
N MET A 48 2.25 10.92 -4.49
CA MET A 48 3.45 11.09 -5.29
C MET A 48 3.30 12.21 -6.32
N ALA A 49 2.14 12.33 -6.96
CA ALA A 49 1.81 13.46 -7.81
C ALA A 49 1.88 14.77 -7.01
N SER A 50 1.31 14.81 -5.79
CA SER A 50 1.34 16.02 -4.97
C SER A 50 2.77 16.43 -4.61
N TYR A 51 3.66 15.46 -4.37
CA TYR A 51 5.07 15.74 -4.17
C TYR A 51 5.72 16.40 -5.39
N TYR A 52 5.55 15.85 -6.59
CA TYR A 52 6.19 16.37 -7.81
C TYR A 52 5.61 17.69 -8.33
N TYR A 53 4.32 17.95 -8.10
CA TYR A 53 3.65 19.16 -8.61
C TYR A 53 3.60 20.31 -7.60
N PHE A 54 3.57 20.02 -6.29
CA PHE A 54 3.44 21.06 -5.26
C PHE A 54 4.67 21.12 -4.36
N ILE A 55 5.07 20.01 -3.74
CA ILE A 55 6.07 20.02 -2.65
C ILE A 55 7.48 20.24 -3.19
N SER A 56 7.88 19.57 -4.27
CA SER A 56 9.23 19.66 -4.82
C SER A 56 9.59 21.06 -5.34
N ASN A 57 8.57 21.84 -5.71
CA ASN A 57 8.71 23.22 -6.20
C ASN A 57 8.96 24.22 -5.07
N TYR A 58 8.77 23.81 -3.81
CA TYR A 58 8.99 24.66 -2.66
C TYR A 58 10.40 24.47 -2.07
N ASN A 59 11.11 25.59 -1.89
CA ASN A 59 12.26 25.82 -1.03
C ASN A 59 13.17 24.60 -0.67
N GLY A 60 13.87 24.01 -1.64
CA GLY A 60 14.91 23.00 -1.37
C GLY A 60 14.40 21.57 -1.12
N PHE A 61 13.09 21.33 -1.24
CA PHE A 61 12.47 20.00 -1.08
C PHE A 61 12.72 19.04 -2.25
N PHE A 62 13.40 19.49 -3.31
CA PHE A 62 13.87 18.66 -4.43
C PHE A 62 15.05 17.72 -4.08
N LYS A 63 15.55 17.73 -2.84
CA LYS A 63 16.69 16.87 -2.46
C LYS A 63 16.23 15.41 -2.29
N LYS A 64 17.10 14.47 -2.70
CA LYS A 64 16.89 13.01 -2.60
C LYS A 64 16.35 12.55 -1.24
N ARG A 65 16.84 13.16 -0.16
CA ARG A 65 16.46 12.79 1.22
C ARG A 65 15.00 13.08 1.52
N PHE A 66 14.47 14.23 1.07
CA PHE A 66 13.06 14.58 1.29
C PHE A 66 12.13 13.69 0.48
N TRP A 67 12.54 13.32 -0.73
CA TRP A 67 11.82 12.34 -1.54
C TRP A 67 11.75 10.96 -0.88
N LEU A 68 12.87 10.46 -0.33
CA LEU A 68 12.87 9.20 0.43
C LEU A 68 11.98 9.26 1.66
N ILE A 69 12.05 10.36 2.43
CA ILE A 69 11.15 10.58 3.58
C ILE A 69 9.69 10.61 3.11
N TRP A 70 9.40 11.23 1.98
CA TRP A 70 8.05 11.28 1.42
C TRP A 70 7.51 9.90 1.05
N ILE A 71 8.33 9.07 0.40
CA ILE A 71 7.97 7.66 0.12
C ILE A 71 7.68 6.91 1.41
N LEU A 72 8.48 7.10 2.46
CA LEU A 72 8.22 6.48 3.77
C LEU A 72 6.90 6.97 4.38
N VAL A 73 6.56 8.26 4.23
CA VAL A 73 5.26 8.80 4.66
C VAL A 73 4.11 8.15 3.89
N ILE A 74 4.22 7.99 2.57
CA ILE A 74 3.23 7.27 1.75
C ILE A 74 3.09 5.82 2.24
N GLY A 75 4.22 5.17 2.52
CA GLY A 75 4.26 3.82 3.08
C GLY A 75 3.54 3.70 4.40
N LEU A 76 3.77 4.65 5.32
CA LEU A 76 3.12 4.68 6.63
C LEU A 76 1.61 4.92 6.52
N VAL A 77 1.18 5.83 5.63
CA VAL A 77 -0.26 6.05 5.38
C VAL A 77 -0.92 4.78 4.90
N ASN A 78 -0.31 4.09 3.93
CA ASN A 78 -0.83 2.84 3.39
C ASN A 78 -0.79 1.69 4.38
N PHE A 79 0.22 1.62 5.25
CA PHE A 79 0.27 0.68 6.36
C PHE A 79 -0.94 0.87 7.28
N ILE A 80 -1.20 2.10 7.73
CA ILE A 80 -2.31 2.42 8.64
C ILE A 80 -3.66 2.11 7.97
N SER A 81 -3.81 2.46 6.69
CA SER A 81 -5.04 2.14 5.94
C SER A 81 -5.27 0.63 5.83
N ALA A 82 -4.25 -0.15 5.42
CA ALA A 82 -4.40 -1.61 5.31
C ALA A 82 -4.72 -2.27 6.66
N TYR A 83 -4.08 -1.81 7.73
CA TYR A 83 -4.37 -2.31 9.07
C TYR A 83 -5.82 -2.06 9.43
N TYR A 84 -6.27 -0.81 9.29
CA TYR A 84 -7.64 -0.41 9.61
C TYR A 84 -8.69 -1.18 8.81
N TYR A 85 -8.52 -1.28 7.49
CA TYR A 85 -9.48 -1.96 6.62
C TYR A 85 -9.47 -3.48 6.79
N SER A 86 -8.30 -4.09 7.04
CA SER A 86 -8.23 -5.54 7.28
C SER A 86 -8.90 -5.91 8.61
N VAL A 87 -8.70 -5.12 9.68
CA VAL A 87 -9.37 -5.34 10.97
C VAL A 87 -10.89 -5.25 10.82
N ILE A 88 -11.40 -4.17 10.21
CA ILE A 88 -12.84 -4.00 10.00
C ILE A 88 -13.43 -5.13 9.17
N ALA A 89 -12.73 -5.55 8.11
CA ALA A 89 -13.23 -6.62 7.26
C ALA A 89 -13.29 -7.96 7.99
N MET A 90 -12.31 -8.29 8.83
CA MET A 90 -12.35 -9.54 9.60
C MET A 90 -13.35 -9.45 10.76
N GLU A 91 -13.49 -8.30 11.42
CA GLU A 91 -14.55 -8.10 12.42
C GLU A 91 -15.95 -8.28 11.81
N ASP A 92 -16.18 -7.76 10.60
CA ASP A 92 -17.45 -7.94 9.88
C ASP A 92 -17.65 -9.39 9.42
N PHE A 93 -16.60 -10.02 8.88
CA PHE A 93 -16.64 -11.42 8.43
C PHE A 93 -16.96 -12.40 9.57
N TYR A 94 -16.44 -12.13 10.77
CA TYR A 94 -16.70 -12.92 11.98
C TYR A 94 -17.81 -12.36 12.86
N SER A 95 -18.62 -11.42 12.39
CA SER A 95 -19.66 -10.75 13.20
C SER A 95 -20.71 -11.71 13.78
N THR A 96 -20.94 -12.86 13.14
CA THR A 96 -21.86 -13.91 13.62
C THR A 96 -21.18 -15.01 14.44
N SER A 97 -19.85 -14.96 14.58
CA SER A 97 -19.08 -15.92 15.38
C SER A 97 -19.18 -15.58 16.86
N SER A 98 -19.30 -16.60 17.73
CA SER A 98 -19.30 -16.40 19.18
C SER A 98 -17.95 -15.91 19.71
N ASP A 99 -16.87 -16.23 18.99
CA ASP A 99 -15.49 -16.06 19.45
C ASP A 99 -14.82 -14.83 18.80
N GLY A 100 -15.51 -14.14 17.87
CA GLY A 100 -14.99 -13.00 17.13
C GLY A 100 -13.90 -13.36 16.10
N SER A 101 -13.15 -12.35 15.64
CA SER A 101 -12.00 -12.55 14.74
C SER A 101 -10.82 -13.13 15.52
N PRO A 102 -10.24 -14.28 15.09
CA PRO A 102 -9.06 -14.85 15.74
C PRO A 102 -7.75 -14.12 15.38
N TYR A 103 -7.80 -13.21 14.41
CA TYR A 103 -6.63 -12.58 13.82
C TYR A 103 -6.22 -11.32 14.58
N THR A 104 -4.92 -11.21 14.86
CA THR A 104 -4.34 -10.05 15.55
C THR A 104 -3.00 -9.66 14.92
N THR A 105 -2.05 -10.59 14.90
CA THR A 105 -0.71 -10.36 14.33
C THR A 105 -0.72 -10.38 12.81
N GLU A 106 -1.67 -11.08 12.21
CA GLU A 106 -1.86 -11.26 10.77
C GLU A 106 -2.18 -9.92 10.10
N HIS A 107 -3.00 -9.08 10.74
CA HIS A 107 -3.28 -7.72 10.29
C HIS A 107 -2.01 -6.87 10.18
N ILE A 108 -1.09 -7.00 11.14
CA ILE A 108 0.18 -6.27 11.13
C ILE A 108 1.07 -6.78 9.99
N ASN A 109 1.18 -8.11 9.83
CA ASN A 109 1.97 -8.72 8.77
C ASN A 109 1.46 -8.31 7.39
N PHE A 110 0.16 -8.41 7.16
CA PHE A 110 -0.47 -7.96 5.92
C PHE A 110 -0.23 -6.47 5.65
N SER A 111 -0.32 -5.63 6.68
CA SER A 111 -0.07 -4.20 6.55
C SER A 111 1.38 -3.88 6.21
N MET A 112 2.34 -4.68 6.68
CA MET A 112 3.75 -4.57 6.28
C MET A 112 3.95 -4.91 4.80
N VAL A 113 3.25 -5.94 4.29
CA VAL A 113 3.26 -6.26 2.85
C VAL A 113 2.68 -5.11 2.04
N ASN A 114 1.59 -4.49 2.51
CA ASN A 114 1.04 -3.30 1.87
C ASN A 114 1.99 -2.10 1.90
N LEU A 115 2.72 -1.89 2.99
CA LEU A 115 3.77 -0.87 3.07
C LEU A 115 4.83 -1.14 2.00
N LEU A 116 5.33 -2.36 1.90
CA LEU A 116 6.34 -2.74 0.90
C LEU A 116 5.86 -2.47 -0.53
N TRP A 117 4.63 -2.87 -0.87
CA TRP A 117 4.06 -2.59 -2.18
C TRP A 117 3.84 -1.10 -2.43
N SER A 118 3.33 -0.35 -1.46
CA SER A 118 3.16 1.10 -1.60
C SER A 118 4.48 1.83 -1.83
N VAL A 119 5.58 1.37 -1.21
CA VAL A 119 6.93 1.87 -1.48
C VAL A 119 7.30 1.56 -2.93
N ILE A 120 7.17 0.31 -3.38
CA ILE A 120 7.48 -0.10 -4.77
C ILE A 120 6.67 0.73 -5.78
N PHE A 121 5.36 0.85 -5.60
CA PHE A 121 4.51 1.64 -6.50
C PHE A 121 4.84 3.13 -6.46
N SER A 122 5.19 3.67 -5.29
CA SER A 122 5.66 5.06 -5.19
C SER A 122 6.93 5.27 -6.00
N PHE A 123 7.90 4.33 -5.98
CA PHE A 123 9.07 4.37 -6.84
C PHE A 123 8.69 4.34 -8.32
N LEU A 124 7.77 3.45 -8.73
CA LEU A 124 7.30 3.36 -10.12
C LEU A 124 6.61 4.65 -10.58
N PHE A 125 5.72 5.21 -9.75
CA PHE A 125 5.05 6.47 -10.06
C PHE A 125 6.02 7.64 -10.09
N SER A 126 7.06 7.65 -9.26
CA SER A 126 8.15 8.63 -9.32
C SER A 126 8.75 8.71 -10.71
N ILE A 127 9.14 7.55 -11.25
CA ILE A 127 9.76 7.41 -12.57
C ILE A 127 8.85 8.01 -13.66
N VAL A 128 7.55 7.69 -13.60
CA VAL A 128 6.58 8.17 -14.59
C VAL A 128 6.35 9.68 -14.46
N LEU A 129 6.24 10.20 -13.24
CA LEU A 129 5.90 11.61 -12.98
C LEU A 129 7.07 12.57 -13.22
N LYS A 130 8.31 12.10 -13.08
CA LYS A 130 9.51 12.91 -13.32
C LYS A 130 9.55 13.52 -14.72
N PHE A 131 9.08 12.80 -15.75
CA PHE A 131 9.12 13.29 -17.13
C PHE A 131 8.20 14.49 -17.41
N LYS A 132 7.27 14.81 -16.50
CA LYS A 132 6.32 15.92 -16.66
C LYS A 132 6.67 17.18 -15.86
N SER A 133 7.66 17.14 -14.96
CA SER A 133 7.98 18.28 -14.09
C SER A 133 9.29 18.98 -14.48
N VAL A 134 9.18 20.25 -14.90
CA VAL A 134 10.26 21.08 -15.48
C VAL A 134 11.40 21.38 -14.49
N GLN A 135 11.13 21.40 -13.17
CA GLN A 135 12.14 21.59 -12.12
C GLN A 135 12.61 20.28 -11.44
N ALA A 136 11.96 19.15 -11.73
CA ALA A 136 12.25 17.85 -11.12
C ALA A 136 13.38 17.06 -11.80
N SER A 137 14.12 17.67 -12.75
CA SER A 137 15.30 17.02 -13.35
C SER A 137 16.40 16.70 -12.32
N LYS A 138 16.36 17.34 -11.15
CA LYS A 138 17.33 17.20 -10.04
C LYS A 138 16.90 16.21 -8.95
N THR A 139 15.63 15.81 -8.89
CA THR A 139 15.19 14.70 -8.02
C THR A 139 15.58 13.36 -8.64
N PRO A 140 16.08 12.40 -7.84
CA PRO A 140 16.42 11.07 -8.32
C PRO A 140 15.12 10.34 -8.64
N PHE A 141 15.01 9.88 -9.89
CA PHE A 141 13.89 9.12 -10.45
C PHE A 141 12.52 9.79 -10.49
#